data_AF-A0A291E0R5-F1
#
_entry.id   AF-A0A291E0R5-F1
#
_cell.length_a   1.000
_cell.length_b   1.000
_cell.length_c   1.000
_cell.angle_alpha   90.00
_cell.angle_beta   90.00
_cell.angle_gamma   90.00
#
_symmetry.space_group_name_H-M   'P 1'
#
loop_
_entity.id
_entity.type
_entity.pdbx_description
1 polymer ?
#
loop_
_entity_poly.entity_id
_entity_poly.type
_entity_poly.pdbx_seq_one_letter_code
_entity_poly.pdbx_strand_id
1 'polypeptide(L)'
;MQSLKIALNRNCPDCFATEREITNLLTTDFIDVAAAVLSVPDLYSGIMEQIEQTGFGLPVFVAINENEMICGGGIISALIGVGFK
;
A
#
# COMPACT_ATOMS: atom_id res chain seq x y z
N MET A 1 17.10 7.54 -16.15
CA MET A 1 16.68 6.64 -15.05
C MET A 1 15.18 6.72 -14.97
N GLN A 2 14.47 5.59 -15.05
CA GLN A 2 13.01 5.59 -14.87
C GLN A 2 12.71 5.76 -13.38
N SER A 3 11.77 6.64 -13.05
CA SER A 3 11.29 6.83 -11.68
C SER A 3 10.34 5.72 -11.31
N LEU A 4 10.65 4.98 -10.26
CA LEU A 4 9.76 3.97 -9.68
C LEU A 4 8.42 4.61 -9.25
N LYS A 5 7.34 3.84 -9.39
CA LYS A 5 5.96 4.27 -9.20
C LYS A 5 5.47 4.02 -7.77
N ILE A 6 4.35 4.63 -7.39
CA ILE A 6 3.61 4.27 -6.16
C ILE A 6 2.39 3.45 -6.57
N ALA A 7 2.21 2.27 -5.97
CA ALA A 7 1.03 1.45 -6.20
C ALA A 7 -0.05 1.75 -5.16
N LEU A 8 -1.26 2.11 -5.58
CA LEU A 8 -2.42 2.30 -4.69
C LEU A 8 -3.73 1.92 -5.37
N ASN A 9 -4.78 1.69 -4.59
CA ASN A 9 -6.15 1.55 -5.09
C ASN A 9 -6.80 2.94 -5.14
N ARG A 10 -7.64 3.22 -6.14
CA ARG A 10 -8.35 4.52 -6.26
C ARG A 10 -9.28 4.81 -5.08
N ASN A 11 -9.66 3.78 -4.33
CA ASN A 11 -10.43 3.93 -3.10
C ASN A 11 -9.59 4.37 -1.89
N CYS A 12 -8.27 4.48 -2.05
CA CYS A 12 -7.38 4.97 -1.01
C CYS A 12 -7.64 6.47 -0.78
N PRO A 13 -7.77 6.94 0.47
CA PRO A 13 -8.02 8.35 0.75
C PRO A 13 -6.84 9.22 0.29
N ASP A 14 -7.13 10.46 -0.08
CA ASP A 14 -6.13 11.48 -0.46
C ASP A 14 -5.39 11.96 0.81
N CYS A 15 -4.51 11.09 1.31
CA CYS A 15 -3.81 11.23 2.59
C CYS A 15 -2.29 11.36 2.44
N PHE A 16 -1.80 11.41 1.20
CA PHE A 16 -0.39 11.67 0.91
C PHE A 16 -0.22 12.38 -0.42
N ALA A 17 0.88 13.10 -0.56
CA ALA A 17 1.31 13.72 -1.80
C ALA A 17 2.56 13.01 -2.32
N THR A 18 2.65 12.83 -3.63
CA THR A 18 3.82 12.25 -4.28
C THR A 18 4.06 12.93 -5.62
N GLU A 19 5.33 13.11 -5.97
CA GLU A 19 5.76 13.54 -7.31
C GLU A 19 5.94 12.35 -8.26
N ARG A 20 5.86 11.11 -7.75
CA ARG A 20 5.99 9.87 -8.52
C ARG A 20 4.67 9.50 -9.19
N GLU A 21 4.77 8.84 -10.34
CA GLU A 21 3.60 8.29 -11.03
C GLU A 21 2.88 7.25 -10.16
N ILE A 22 1.55 7.23 -10.24
CA ILE A 22 0.69 6.31 -9.51
C ILE A 22 0.26 5.18 -10.44
N THR A 23 0.35 3.93 -9.96
CA THR A 23 -0.18 2.75 -10.62
C THR A 23 -1.22 2.04 -9.75
N ASN A 24 -2.06 1.22 -10.37
CA ASN A 24 -3.12 0.49 -9.65
C ASN A 24 -2.56 -0.80 -9.03
N LEU A 25 -2.81 -1.01 -7.74
CA LEU A 25 -2.45 -2.23 -7.02
C LEU A 25 -2.96 -3.52 -7.69
N LEU A 26 -4.17 -3.50 -8.26
CA LEU A 26 -4.82 -4.69 -8.79
C LEU A 26 -4.27 -5.14 -10.15
N THR A 27 -3.51 -4.29 -10.83
CA THR A 27 -3.04 -4.56 -12.21
C THR A 27 -1.53 -4.48 -12.35
N THR A 28 -0.79 -4.26 -11.27
CA THR A 28 0.66 -4.09 -11.30
C THR A 28 1.38 -5.35 -10.86
N ASP A 29 2.48 -5.68 -11.54
CA ASP A 29 3.39 -6.77 -11.14
C ASP A 29 4.43 -6.33 -10.10
N PHE A 30 4.32 -5.12 -9.54
CA PHE A 30 5.19 -4.55 -8.50
C PHE A 30 6.68 -4.34 -8.86
N ILE A 31 7.13 -4.72 -10.06
CA ILE A 31 8.54 -4.62 -10.50
C ILE A 31 9.04 -3.16 -10.56
N ASP A 32 8.19 -2.25 -11.03
CA ASP A 32 8.53 -0.83 -11.23
C ASP A 32 7.88 0.05 -10.14
N VAL A 33 7.71 -0.51 -8.93
CA VAL A 33 7.05 0.12 -7.79
C VAL A 33 8.07 0.35 -6.68
N ALA A 34 8.06 1.54 -6.07
CA ALA A 34 8.89 1.88 -4.92
C ALA A 34 8.20 1.64 -3.58
N ALA A 35 6.87 1.78 -3.53
CA ALA A 35 6.07 1.53 -2.34
C ALA A 35 4.62 1.25 -2.73
N ALA A 36 3.94 0.49 -1.88
CA ALA A 36 2.49 0.26 -1.97
C ALA A 36 1.78 1.02 -0.85
N VAL A 37 0.68 1.69 -1.19
CA VAL A 37 -0.21 2.34 -0.22
C VAL A 37 -1.57 1.64 -0.30
N LEU A 38 -1.94 0.98 0.80
CA LEU A 38 -3.15 0.19 0.92
C LEU A 38 -4.20 0.95 1.72
N SER A 39 -5.47 0.73 1.41
CA SER A 39 -6.58 1.11 2.30
C SER A 39 -6.86 -0.03 3.27
N VAL A 40 -7.58 0.25 4.36
CA VAL A 40 -8.08 -0.82 5.27
C VAL A 40 -8.82 -1.94 4.54
N PRO A 41 -9.75 -1.71 3.60
CA PRO A 41 -10.37 -2.80 2.84
C PRO A 41 -9.38 -3.59 1.97
N ASP A 42 -8.35 -2.96 1.42
CA ASP A 42 -7.33 -3.65 0.62
C ASP A 42 -6.55 -4.66 1.48
N LEU A 43 -6.31 -4.33 2.75
CA LEU A 43 -5.65 -5.21 3.71
C LEU A 43 -6.40 -6.53 3.91
N TYR A 44 -7.73 -6.50 3.85
CA TYR A 44 -8.59 -7.68 3.96
C TYR A 44 -8.85 -8.36 2.61
N SER A 45 -8.47 -7.74 1.49
CA SER A 45 -8.65 -8.29 0.15
C SER A 45 -7.58 -9.32 -0.23
N GLY A 46 -6.54 -9.50 0.60
CA GLY A 46 -5.43 -10.42 0.34
C GLY A 46 -4.30 -9.84 -0.51
N ILE A 47 -4.35 -8.55 -0.88
CA ILE A 47 -3.29 -7.91 -1.69
C ILE A 47 -1.95 -7.84 -0.94
N MET A 48 -2.00 -7.72 0.39
CA MET A 48 -0.80 -7.76 1.24
C MET A 48 -0.04 -9.08 1.05
N GLU A 49 -0.77 -10.20 1.01
CA GLU A 49 -0.18 -11.53 0.84
C GLU A 49 0.42 -11.69 -0.56
N GLN A 50 -0.20 -11.09 -1.59
CA GLN A 50 0.37 -11.05 -2.94
C GLN A 50 1.69 -10.25 -2.98
N ILE A 51 1.75 -9.09 -2.32
CA ILE A 51 2.96 -8.26 -2.25
C ILE A 51 4.08 -9.03 -1.54
N GLU A 52 3.79 -9.69 -0.41
CA GLU A 52 4.77 -10.52 0.31
C GLU A 52 5.27 -11.69 -0.54
N GLN A 53 4.38 -12.36 -1.28
CA GLN A 53 4.73 -13.47 -2.18
C GLN A 53 5.65 -13.06 -3.34
N THR A 54 5.69 -11.77 -3.72
CA THR A 54 6.66 -11.30 -4.73
C THR A 54 8.11 -11.44 -4.27
N GLY A 55 8.35 -11.45 -2.95
CA GLY A 55 9.70 -11.48 -2.37
C GLY A 55 10.52 -10.21 -2.61
N PHE A 56 9.92 -9.13 -3.13
CA PHE A 56 10.62 -7.88 -3.40
C PHE A 56 10.94 -7.07 -2.13
N GLY A 57 10.29 -7.39 -1.00
CA GLY A 57 10.45 -6.62 0.24
C GLY A 57 9.95 -5.18 0.07
N LEU A 58 8.87 -5.00 -0.70
CA LEU A 58 8.34 -3.70 -1.06
C LEU A 58 7.79 -3.01 0.19
N PRO A 59 8.12 -1.73 0.45
CA PRO A 59 7.56 -1.04 1.59
C PRO A 59 6.05 -0.81 1.43
N VAL A 60 5.29 -1.21 2.45
CA VAL A 60 3.82 -1.07 2.48
C VAL A 60 3.38 -0.08 3.55
N PHE A 61 2.54 0.85 3.14
CA PHE A 61 1.86 1.83 3.99
C PHE A 61 0.37 1.56 3.98
N VAL A 62 -0.31 1.81 5.10
CA VAL A 62 -1.77 1.73 5.16
C VAL A 62 -2.33 3.10 5.49
N ALA A 63 -3.23 3.56 4.62
CA ALA A 63 -4.05 4.73 4.80
C ALA A 63 -5.28 4.35 5.60
N ILE A 64 -5.49 5.03 6.72
CA ILE A 64 -6.64 4.84 7.60
C ILE A 64 -7.40 6.14 7.78
N ASN A 65 -8.73 6.05 7.79
CA ASN A 65 -9.58 7.16 8.23
C ASN A 65 -9.76 7.15 9.75
N GLU A 66 -10.20 8.28 10.31
CA GLU A 66 -10.34 8.49 11.77
C GLU A 66 -11.21 7.44 12.49
N ASN A 67 -12.12 6.78 11.76
CA ASN A 67 -13.03 5.77 12.31
C ASN A 67 -12.63 4.32 11.99
N GLU A 68 -11.49 4.10 11.34
CA GLU A 68 -11.06 2.75 10.96
C GLU A 68 -10.03 2.19 11.94
N MET A 69 -10.24 0.95 12.36
CA MET A 69 -9.36 0.26 13.31
C MET A 69 -8.76 -0.98 12.67
N ILE A 70 -7.45 -1.13 12.78
CA ILE A 70 -6.73 -2.32 12.33
C ILE A 70 -6.54 -3.26 13.53
N CYS A 71 -7.16 -4.44 13.48
CA CYS A 71 -6.96 -5.46 14.52
C CYS A 71 -5.61 -6.15 14.35
N GLY A 72 -4.72 -5.95 15.32
CA GLY A 72 -3.33 -6.38 15.27
C GLY A 72 -3.10 -7.86 15.56
N GLY A 73 -2.96 -8.68 14.51
CA GLY A 73 -2.56 -10.09 14.64
C GLY A 73 -1.34 -10.52 13.81
N GLY A 74 -1.11 -9.88 12.66
CA GLY A 74 0.02 -10.24 11.77
C GLY A 74 0.34 -9.18 10.71
N ILE A 75 -0.67 -8.40 10.32
CA ILE A 75 -0.61 -7.29 9.35
C ILE A 75 0.25 -6.10 9.79
N ILE A 76 0.48 -5.92 11.10
CA ILE A 76 1.25 -4.78 11.63
C ILE A 76 2.77 -4.96 11.46
N SER A 77 3.24 -6.21 11.41
CA SER A 77 4.67 -6.53 11.38
C SER A 77 5.36 -6.09 10.08
N ALA A 78 4.60 -6.00 8.99
CA ALA A 78 5.07 -5.60 7.67
C ALA A 78 4.78 -4.12 7.35
N LEU A 79 4.13 -3.40 8.28
CA LEU A 79 3.73 -2.03 8.08
C LEU A 79 4.86 -1.07 8.44
N ILE A 80 5.27 -0.24 7.48
CA ILE A 80 6.39 0.70 7.67
C ILE A 80 5.89 2.09 8.11
N GLY A 81 4.62 2.41 7.87
CA GLY A 81 4.01 3.65 8.35
C GLY A 81 2.49 3.69 8.21
N VAL A 82 1.87 4.52 9.06
CA VAL A 82 0.44 4.84 9.05
C VAL A 82 0.28 6.32 8.70
N GLY A 83 -0.50 6.62 7.64
CA GLY A 83 -0.86 7.98 7.27
C GLY A 83 -2.22 8.35 7.84
N PHE A 84 -2.27 9.43 8.62
CA PHE A 84 -3.51 10.06 9.07
C PHE A 84 -3.73 11.35 8.28
N LYS A 85 -4.98 11.70 8.02
CA LYS A 85 -5.35 13.02 7.49
C LYS A 85 -5.67 13.97 8.63
#